data_AF-A0A925I8Q8-F1
#
_entry.id   AF-A0A925I8Q8-F1
#
_cell.length_a   1.000
_cell.length_b   1.000
_cell.length_c   1.000
_cell.angle_alpha   90.00
_cell.angle_beta   90.00
_cell.angle_gamma   90.00
#
_symmetry.space_group_name_H-M   'P 1'
#
loop_
_entity.id
_entity.type
_entity.pdbx_description
1 polymer ?
#
loop_
_entity_poly.entity_id
_entity_poly.type
_entity_poly.pdbx_seq_one_letter_code
_entity_poly.pdbx_strand_id
1 'polypeptide(L)' 'PFYGSDGSAALRAGNDFKVALIGPGVAASHGIERTHKKGIEATIDLCMAYIEKHCF' A
#
# COMPACT_ATOMS: atom_id res chain seq x y z
N PRO A 1 2.77 13.23 16.86
CA PRO A 1 2.29 12.78 15.53
C PRO A 1 3.11 11.59 15.05
N PHE A 2 2.53 10.38 15.09
CA PHE A 2 3.20 9.16 14.65
C PHE A 2 2.30 8.47 13.64
N TYR A 3 2.71 8.46 12.37
CA TYR A 3 2.08 7.61 11.37
C TYR A 3 2.43 6.16 11.67
N GLY A 4 1.41 5.33 11.89
CA GLY A 4 1.54 3.89 12.05
C GLY A 4 1.05 3.19 10.80
N SER A 5 1.74 2.11 10.43
CA SER A 5 1.33 1.24 9.34
C SER A 5 1.56 -0.24 9.65
N ASP A 6 0.86 -1.12 8.94
CA ASP A 6 1.01 -2.57 9.09
C ASP A 6 2.46 -3.01 8.82
N GLY A 7 3.12 -2.37 7.85
CA GLY A 7 4.54 -2.57 7.59
C GLY A 7 5.43 -2.23 8.78
N SER A 8 5.20 -1.04 9.37
CA SER A 8 5.93 -0.64 10.57
C SER A 8 5.63 -1.55 11.76
N ALA A 9 4.41 -2.10 11.85
CA ALA A 9 4.02 -3.05 12.90
C ALA A 9 4.73 -4.39 12.73
N ALA A 10 4.81 -4.92 11.50
CA ALA A 10 5.52 -6.16 11.20
C ALA A 10 7.02 -6.06 11.53
N LEU A 11 7.66 -4.93 11.19
CA LEU A 11 9.05 -4.66 11.54
C LEU A 11 9.25 -4.57 13.06
N ARG A 12 8.37 -3.86 13.79
CA ARG A 12 8.42 -3.78 15.26
C ARG A 12 8.21 -5.13 15.94
N ALA A 13 7.50 -6.05 15.29
CA ALA A 13 7.34 -7.42 15.77
C ALA A 13 8.60 -8.30 15.59
N GLY A 14 9.70 -7.74 15.05
CA GLY A 14 10.99 -8.43 14.90
C GLY A 14 11.15 -9.18 13.58
N ASN A 15 10.26 -8.97 12.61
CA ASN A 15 10.40 -9.58 11.28
C ASN A 15 11.37 -8.78 10.39
N ASP A 16 12.20 -9.49 9.64
CA ASP A 16 13.09 -8.89 8.63
C ASP A 16 12.43 -8.89 7.25
N PHE A 17 11.55 -7.90 7.03
CA PHE A 17 10.83 -7.73 5.76
C PHE A 17 11.22 -6.43 5.08
N LYS A 18 11.39 -6.48 3.75
CA LYS A 18 11.36 -5.26 2.93
C LYS A 18 9.91 -4.85 2.75
N VAL A 19 9.54 -3.68 3.28
CA VAL A 19 8.16 -3.20 3.22
C VAL A 19 8.05 -1.91 2.42
N ALA A 20 7.06 -1.85 1.54
CA ALA A 20 6.61 -0.64 0.86
C ALA A 20 5.12 -0.42 1.15
N LEU A 21 4.72 0.83 1.30
CA LEU A 21 3.34 1.24 1.51
C LEU A 21 2.88 2.02 0.30
N ILE A 22 2.02 1.40 -0.50
CA ILE A 22 1.51 1.97 -1.75
C ILE A 22 0.00 1.76 -1.82
N GLY A 23 -0.69 2.70 -2.47
CA GLY A 23 -2.13 2.64 -2.66
C GLY A 23 -2.66 3.94 -3.25
N PRO A 24 -3.92 3.95 -3.71
CA PRO A 24 -4.54 5.15 -4.22
C PRO A 24 -4.80 6.15 -3.09
N GLY A 25 -4.86 7.44 -3.42
CA GLY A 25 -5.34 8.44 -2.47
C GLY A 25 -6.80 8.20 -2.09
N VAL A 26 -7.10 8.22 -0.79
CA VAL A 26 -8.45 8.02 -0.24
C VAL A 26 -8.88 9.27 0.54
N ALA A 27 -10.08 9.76 0.26
CA ALA A 27 -10.72 10.83 1.02
C ALA A 27 -11.60 10.25 2.14
N ALA A 28 -11.66 10.96 3.27
CA ALA A 28 -12.48 10.61 4.42
C ALA A 28 -12.21 9.20 4.97
N SER A 29 -10.92 8.82 5.07
CA SER A 29 -10.54 7.56 5.71
C SER A 29 -11.12 7.43 7.11
N HIS A 30 -11.53 6.22 7.51
CA HIS A 30 -12.25 5.92 8.76
C HIS A 30 -13.70 6.48 8.82
N GLY A 31 -14.29 6.76 7.67
CA GLY A 31 -15.69 7.16 7.51
C GLY A 31 -16.29 6.59 6.21
N ILE A 32 -16.90 7.46 5.39
CA ILE A 32 -17.33 7.07 4.03
C ILE A 32 -16.16 7.32 3.08
N GLU A 33 -15.37 6.27 2.89
CA GLU A 33 -14.16 6.33 2.08
C GLU A 33 -14.50 6.51 0.59
N ARG A 34 -13.81 7.43 -0.08
CA ARG A 34 -13.96 7.68 -1.51
C ARG A 34 -12.60 7.75 -2.19
N THR A 35 -12.49 7.13 -3.36
CA THR A 35 -11.30 7.21 -4.21
C THR A 35 -11.70 7.22 -5.69
N HIS A 36 -10.76 7.54 -6.56
CA HIS A 36 -10.96 7.51 -8.00
C HIS A 36 -10.74 6.11 -8.54
N LYS A 37 -11.64 5.62 -9.42
CA LYS A 37 -11.49 4.34 -10.13
C LYS A 37 -10.12 4.24 -10.84
N LYS A 38 -9.71 5.32 -11.51
CA LYS A 38 -8.39 5.42 -12.15
C LYS A 38 -7.22 5.22 -11.17
N GLY A 39 -7.37 5.65 -9.92
CA GLY A 39 -6.36 5.43 -8.88
C GLY A 39 -6.24 3.95 -8.51
N ILE A 40 -7.36 3.25 -8.43
CA ILE A 40 -7.39 1.80 -8.20
C ILE A 40 -6.71 1.07 -9.37
N GLU A 41 -7.10 1.37 -10.61
CA GLU A 41 -6.53 0.78 -11.83
C GLU A 41 -5.00 0.98 -11.90
N ALA A 42 -4.52 2.21 -11.69
CA ALA A 42 -3.09 2.49 -11.69
C ALA A 42 -2.32 1.78 -10.55
N THR A 43 -2.96 1.55 -9.40
CA THR A 43 -2.35 0.79 -8.30
C THR A 43 -2.22 -0.69 -8.68
N ILE A 44 -3.21 -1.26 -9.36
CA ILE A 44 -3.17 -2.63 -9.88
C ILE A 44 -2.04 -2.76 -10.90
N ASP A 45 -1.96 -1.86 -11.87
CA ASP A 45 -0.91 -1.86 -12.91
C ASP A 45 0.49 -1.81 -12.28
N LEU A 46 0.68 -0.97 -11.26
CA LEU A 46 1.94 -0.87 -10.52
C LEU A 46 2.30 -2.18 -9.81
N CYS A 47 1.34 -2.81 -9.11
CA CYS A 47 1.56 -4.10 -8.43
C CYS A 47 1.91 -5.21 -9.43
N MET A 48 1.20 -5.28 -10.55
CA MET A 48 1.47 -6.26 -11.60
C MET A 48 2.85 -6.08 -12.21
N ALA A 49 3.23 -4.84 -12.55
CA ALA A 49 4.56 -4.53 -13.08
C ALA A 49 5.69 -4.89 -12.08
N TYR A 50 5.45 -4.72 -10.78
CA TYR A 50 6.42 -5.13 -9.76
C TYR A 50 6.59 -6.65 -9.71
N ILE A 51 5.48 -7.40 -9.69
CA ILE A 51 5.51 -8.87 -9.67
C ILE A 51 6.18 -9.40 -10.93
N GLU A 52 5.81 -8.88 -12.10
CA GLU A 52 6.39 -9.29 -13.39
C GLU A 52 7.90 -9.05 -13.45
N LYS A 53 8.38 -7.92 -12.91
CA LYS A 53 9.80 -7.56 -12.96
C LYS A 53 10.68 -8.26 -11.92
N HIS A 54 10.10 -8.64 -10.77
CA HIS A 54 10.88 -9.05 -9.60
C HIS A 54 10.56 -10.45 -9.05
N CYS A 55 9.45 -11.06 -9.45
CA CYS A 55 9.04 -12.38 -8.98
C CYS A 55 9.11 -13.47 -10.05
N PHE A 56 9.11 -13.09 -11.33
CA PHE A 56 9.35 -13.96 -12.47
C PHE A 56 10.67 -13.58 -13.15
#